data_AF-A0A5N1J305-F1
#
_entry.id   AF-A0A5N1J305-F1
#
_cell.length_a   1.000
_cell.length_b   1.000
_cell.length_c   1.000
_cell.angle_alpha   90.00
_cell.angle_beta   90.00
_cell.angle_gamma   90.00
#
_symmetry.space_group_name_H-M   'P 1'
#
loop_
_entity.id
_entity.type
_entity.pdbx_description
1 polymer ?
#
loop_
_entity_poly.entity_id
_entity_poly.type
_entity_poly.pdbx_seq_one_letter_code
_entity_poly.pdbx_strand_id
1 'polypeptide(L)'
;MERNKLLFWAMACCRIMQVVQVGLIMLLTYYVVHWQIDPQYYDDWKFSGSLGKLSISNPIHTAASEMDDTRTFMVSQLQPFSVYIIYVQMLAQLVLWVLVVQEFVKVIQAVKQVQTFREQNVKAFQKIAGYLLWIFLISCFTFVAAGNTGHFSFDFSFSTLVLMLASYILAEIFKEGNRLYEEEQLTV
;
A
#
# COMPACT_ATOMS: atom_id res chain seq x y z
N MET A 1 -18.17 9.43 -32.57
CA MET A 1 -17.06 8.88 -31.74
C MET A 1 -17.66 8.00 -30.67
N GLU A 2 -17.57 6.68 -30.83
CA GLU A 2 -18.05 5.74 -29.83
C GLU A 2 -17.34 6.00 -28.50
N ARG A 3 -18.10 6.13 -27.39
CA ARG A 3 -17.52 6.19 -26.04
C ARG A 3 -16.67 4.92 -25.89
N ASN A 4 -15.35 5.07 -25.80
CA ASN A 4 -14.47 3.96 -25.46
C ASN A 4 -14.86 3.46 -24.06
N LYS A 5 -15.70 2.42 -24.02
CA LYS A 5 -16.34 1.91 -22.80
C LYS A 5 -15.29 1.49 -21.78
N LEU A 6 -14.14 1.00 -22.24
CA LEU A 6 -13.03 0.56 -21.40
C LEU A 6 -12.45 1.72 -20.58
N LEU A 7 -12.13 2.86 -21.21
CA LEU A 7 -11.60 4.03 -20.51
C LEU A 7 -12.60 4.61 -19.50
N PHE A 8 -13.90 4.55 -19.83
CA PHE A 8 -14.94 4.97 -18.90
C PHE A 8 -15.00 4.08 -17.65
N TRP A 9 -14.99 2.76 -17.84
CA TRP A 9 -14.99 1.80 -16.73
C TRP A 9 -13.71 1.87 -15.90
N ALA A 10 -12.55 2.08 -16.53
CA ALA A 10 -11.27 2.26 -15.84
C ALA A 10 -11.32 3.49 -14.90
N MET A 11 -11.80 4.64 -15.40
CA MET A 11 -11.98 5.83 -14.55
C MET A 11 -12.98 5.62 -13.41
N ALA A 12 -14.10 4.95 -13.69
CA ALA A 12 -15.11 4.65 -12.67
C ALA A 12 -14.52 3.77 -11.57
N CYS A 13 -13.76 2.74 -11.95
CA CYS A 13 -13.06 1.85 -11.02
C CYS A 13 -12.06 2.62 -10.14
N CYS A 14 -11.22 3.47 -10.73
CA CYS A 14 -10.27 4.29 -9.96
C CYS A 14 -10.97 5.21 -8.94
N ARG A 15 -12.08 5.85 -9.33
CA ARG A 15 -12.83 6.73 -8.41
C ARG A 15 -13.49 5.95 -7.27
N ILE A 16 -14.09 4.80 -7.57
CA ILE A 16 -14.67 3.93 -6.54
C ILE A 16 -13.57 3.47 -5.57
N MET A 17 -12.42 3.06 -6.09
CA MET A 17 -11.26 2.66 -5.27
C MET A 17 -10.80 3.79 -4.34
N GLN A 18 -10.75 5.03 -4.81
CA GLN A 18 -10.43 6.20 -3.97
C GLN A 18 -11.45 6.41 -2.84
N VAL A 19 -12.75 6.34 -3.15
CA VAL A 19 -13.82 6.49 -2.14
C VAL A 19 -13.73 5.39 -1.08
N VAL A 20 -13.52 4.14 -1.51
CA VAL A 20 -13.33 3.00 -0.62
C VAL A 20 -12.10 3.20 0.27
N GLN A 21 -10.97 3.65 -0.29
CA GLN A 21 -9.76 3.94 0.47
C GLN A 21 -9.97 5.03 1.53
N VAL A 22 -10.66 6.12 1.19
CA VAL A 22 -10.99 7.17 2.16
C VAL A 22 -11.92 6.62 3.25
N GLY A 23 -12.89 5.78 2.89
CA GLY A 23 -13.73 5.05 3.85
C GLY A 23 -12.92 4.18 4.81
N LEU A 24 -11.93 3.44 4.29
CA LEU A 24 -11.03 2.62 5.09
C LEU A 24 -10.18 3.45 6.05
N ILE A 25 -9.68 4.63 5.62
CA ILE A 25 -8.96 5.55 6.50
C ILE A 25 -9.87 6.01 7.64
N MET A 26 -11.10 6.42 7.35
CA MET A 26 -12.05 6.84 8.39
C MET A 26 -12.38 5.72 9.38
N LEU A 27 -12.59 4.49 8.88
CA LEU A 27 -12.87 3.32 9.72
C LEU A 27 -11.67 2.97 10.59
N LEU A 28 -10.46 3.00 10.04
CA LEU A 28 -9.22 2.74 10.77
C LEU A 28 -9.02 3.76 11.89
N THR A 29 -9.23 5.05 11.60
CA THR A 29 -9.14 6.12 12.61
C THR A 29 -10.20 5.94 13.68
N TYR A 30 -11.45 5.63 13.30
CA TYR A 30 -12.51 5.34 14.27
C TYR A 30 -12.14 4.18 15.20
N TYR A 31 -11.61 3.08 14.65
CA TYR A 31 -11.18 1.92 15.42
C TYR A 31 -10.11 2.29 16.44
N VAL A 32 -9.08 3.05 16.05
CA VAL A 32 -8.00 3.45 16.97
C VAL A 32 -8.52 4.39 18.06
N VAL A 33 -9.41 5.33 17.73
CA VAL A 33 -10.03 6.21 18.72
C VAL A 33 -10.91 5.43 19.69
N HIS A 34 -11.72 4.48 19.19
CA HIS A 34 -12.56 3.63 20.05
C HIS A 34 -11.71 2.75 20.98
N TRP A 35 -10.63 2.17 20.46
CA TRP A 35 -9.67 1.39 21.24
C TRP A 35 -9.00 2.20 22.35
N GLN A 36 -8.75 3.51 22.14
CA GLN A 36 -8.21 4.39 23.20
C GLN A 36 -9.21 4.69 24.32
N ILE A 37 -10.52 4.72 24.02
CA ILE A 37 -11.57 5.05 24.98
C ILE A 37 -11.95 3.83 25.82
N ASP A 38 -12.15 2.69 25.17
CA ASP A 38 -12.51 1.44 25.84
C ASP A 38 -11.70 0.27 25.26
N PRO A 39 -10.48 0.03 25.78
CA PRO A 39 -9.68 -1.11 25.39
C PRO A 39 -10.32 -2.46 25.76
N GLN A 40 -11.16 -2.49 26.83
CA GLN A 40 -11.75 -3.73 27.37
C GLN A 40 -12.82 -4.31 26.44
N TYR A 41 -13.47 -3.46 25.64
CA TYR A 41 -14.38 -3.90 24.57
C TYR A 41 -13.73 -4.92 23.60
N TYR A 42 -12.40 -4.89 23.46
CA TYR A 42 -11.65 -5.76 22.54
C TYR A 42 -11.01 -6.97 23.22
N ASP A 43 -11.32 -7.26 24.50
CA ASP A 43 -10.75 -8.40 25.24
C ASP A 43 -11.11 -9.76 24.62
N ASP A 44 -12.30 -9.89 24.03
CA ASP A 44 -12.76 -11.12 23.37
C ASP A 44 -12.20 -11.30 21.95
N TRP A 45 -11.57 -10.26 21.39
CA TRP A 45 -11.04 -10.30 20.03
C TRP A 45 -9.66 -10.97 20.03
N LYS A 46 -9.63 -12.22 19.55
CA LYS A 46 -8.40 -12.99 19.35
C LYS A 46 -7.88 -12.74 17.93
N PHE A 47 -6.66 -12.23 17.82
CA PHE A 47 -5.98 -12.17 16.53
C PHE A 47 -5.24 -13.50 16.29
N SER A 48 -5.81 -14.33 15.42
CA SER A 48 -5.16 -15.53 14.89
C SER A 48 -4.54 -15.15 13.55
N GLY A 49 -3.22 -14.97 13.52
CA GLY A 49 -2.47 -14.72 12.30
C GLY A 49 -1.40 -15.79 12.14
N SER A 50 -1.52 -16.63 11.11
CA SER A 50 -0.42 -17.47 10.64
C SER A 50 0.64 -16.55 10.00
N LEU A 51 1.61 -16.09 10.79
CA LEU A 51 2.76 -15.33 10.33
C LEU A 51 3.79 -16.29 9.72
N GLY A 52 3.50 -16.75 8.51
CA GLY A 52 4.46 -17.46 7.69
C GLY A 52 5.54 -16.52 7.18
N LYS A 53 6.81 -16.95 7.37
CA LYS A 53 8.10 -16.47 6.83
C LYS A 53 8.92 -15.54 7.74
N LEU A 54 10.05 -16.12 8.17
CA LEU A 54 11.19 -15.57 8.90
C LEU A 54 10.85 -14.61 10.05
N SER A 55 10.26 -15.18 11.10
CA SER A 55 10.14 -14.55 12.41
C SER A 55 11.47 -14.67 13.15
N ILE A 56 12.17 -13.56 13.35
CA ILE A 56 13.22 -13.47 14.36
C ILE A 56 12.51 -13.12 15.66
N SER A 57 11.94 -14.12 16.32
CA SER A 57 11.44 -13.92 17.68
C SER A 57 12.65 -13.84 18.62
N ASN A 58 12.92 -12.67 19.19
CA ASN A 58 13.78 -12.56 20.36
C ASN A 58 12.90 -12.76 21.59
N PRO A 59 12.86 -13.96 22.22
CA PRO A 59 12.23 -14.10 23.51
C PRO A 59 13.07 -13.30 24.52
N ILE A 60 12.59 -12.13 24.93
CA ILE A 60 13.13 -11.45 26.10
C ILE A 60 12.62 -12.23 27.33
N HIS A 61 13.40 -13.25 27.67
CA HIS A 61 13.35 -14.15 28.83
C HIS A 61 12.37 -15.36 28.84
N THR A 62 13.00 -16.54 28.76
CA THR A 62 12.72 -17.84 29.42
C THR A 62 11.28 -18.38 29.45
N ALA A 63 11.02 -19.44 28.68
CA ALA A 63 11.00 -20.84 29.15
C ALA A 63 10.40 -21.72 28.05
N ALA A 64 10.91 -22.92 27.92
CA ALA A 64 10.46 -23.91 26.95
C ALA A 64 8.96 -24.20 27.08
N SER A 65 8.20 -24.04 25.98
CA SER A 65 6.94 -24.76 25.81
C SER A 65 6.62 -24.84 24.31
N GLU A 66 6.64 -26.09 23.86
CA GLU A 66 5.91 -26.76 22.78
C GLU A 66 5.45 -25.98 21.55
N MET A 67 5.72 -26.60 20.40
CA MET A 67 5.25 -26.24 19.07
C MET A 67 3.71 -26.15 19.03
N ASP A 68 3.19 -24.94 19.16
CA ASP A 68 1.94 -24.55 18.51
C ASP A 68 2.24 -23.29 17.68
N ASP A 69 2.27 -23.48 16.36
CA ASP A 69 2.68 -22.48 15.35
C ASP A 69 1.65 -21.34 15.20
N THR A 70 0.63 -21.31 16.07
CA THR A 70 -0.46 -20.34 16.08
C THR A 70 -0.42 -19.50 17.36
N ARG A 71 0.52 -18.55 17.44
CA ARG A 71 0.52 -17.59 18.56
C ARG A 71 -0.68 -16.65 18.44
N THR A 72 -1.75 -16.96 19.16
CA THR A 72 -2.90 -16.07 19.30
C THR A 72 -2.55 -14.96 20.29
N PHE A 73 -2.46 -13.73 19.80
CA PHE A 73 -2.34 -12.55 20.67
C PHE A 73 -3.73 -11.99 20.95
N MET A 74 -4.01 -11.68 22.22
CA MET A 74 -5.20 -10.90 22.59
C MET A 74 -4.95 -9.44 22.26
N VAL A 75 -5.90 -8.78 21.61
CA VAL A 75 -5.76 -7.36 21.19
C VAL A 75 -5.53 -6.44 22.39
N SER A 76 -6.07 -6.78 23.56
CA SER A 76 -5.90 -6.01 24.80
C SER A 76 -4.51 -6.13 25.44
N GLN A 77 -3.72 -7.13 25.05
CA GLN A 77 -2.34 -7.28 25.53
C GLN A 77 -1.34 -6.51 24.67
N LEU A 78 -1.78 -5.90 23.56
CA LEU A 78 -0.93 -5.08 22.71
C LEU A 78 -0.46 -3.83 23.46
N GLN A 79 0.84 -3.59 23.41
CA GLN A 79 1.38 -2.34 23.92
C GLN A 79 0.85 -1.17 23.07
N PRO A 80 0.41 -0.06 23.68
CA PRO A 80 -0.09 1.10 22.94
C PRO A 80 0.88 1.58 21.87
N PHE A 81 2.19 1.54 22.15
CA PHE A 81 3.23 1.88 21.19
C PHE A 81 3.17 1.06 19.89
N SER A 82 2.94 -0.25 20.01
CA SER A 82 2.81 -1.13 18.85
C SER A 82 1.56 -0.81 18.04
N VAL A 83 0.44 -0.52 18.71
CA VAL A 83 -0.82 -0.12 18.04
C VAL A 83 -0.63 1.16 17.24
N TYR A 84 0.07 2.16 17.78
CA TYR A 84 0.38 3.40 17.06
C TYR A 84 1.29 3.18 15.86
N ILE A 85 2.33 2.34 15.98
CA ILE A 85 3.21 2.01 14.84
C ILE A 85 2.39 1.37 13.72
N ILE A 86 1.60 0.35 14.03
CA ILE A 86 0.77 -0.36 13.05
C ILE A 86 -0.22 0.60 12.41
N TYR A 87 -0.87 1.46 13.20
CA TYR A 87 -1.79 2.47 12.71
C TYR A 87 -1.12 3.43 11.72
N VAL A 88 0.04 4.01 12.09
CA VAL A 88 0.78 4.94 11.22
C VAL A 88 1.26 4.23 9.96
N GLN A 89 1.71 2.99 10.07
CA GLN A 89 2.15 2.16 8.95
C GLN A 89 0.99 1.91 7.95
N MET A 90 -0.17 1.47 8.45
CA MET A 90 -1.36 1.24 7.63
C MET A 90 -1.88 2.54 7.01
N LEU A 91 -1.91 3.63 7.78
CA LEU A 91 -2.34 4.95 7.29
C LEU A 91 -1.42 5.44 6.17
N ALA A 92 -0.10 5.36 6.35
CA ALA A 92 0.88 5.76 5.34
C ALA A 92 0.72 4.94 4.05
N GLN A 93 0.53 3.61 4.17
CA GLN A 93 0.27 2.76 3.01
C GLN A 93 -1.03 3.15 2.28
N LEU A 94 -2.13 3.40 3.01
CA LEU A 94 -3.40 3.83 2.42
C LEU A 94 -3.27 5.17 1.69
N VAL A 95 -2.58 6.14 2.28
CA VAL A 95 -2.33 7.45 1.65
C VAL A 95 -1.50 7.30 0.38
N LEU A 96 -0.43 6.49 0.41
CA LEU A 96 0.38 6.23 -0.79
C LEU A 96 -0.43 5.54 -1.88
N TRP A 97 -1.32 4.60 -1.53
CA TRP A 97 -2.22 3.97 -2.49
C TRP A 97 -3.19 4.97 -3.13
N VAL A 98 -3.72 5.93 -2.37
CA VAL A 98 -4.55 7.03 -2.92
C VAL A 98 -3.74 7.83 -3.94
N LEU A 99 -2.49 8.19 -3.63
CA LEU A 99 -1.61 8.92 -4.53
C LEU A 99 -1.29 8.13 -5.81
N VAL A 100 -1.06 6.83 -5.72
CA VAL A 100 -0.90 5.94 -6.88
C VAL A 100 -2.12 6.01 -7.79
N VAL A 101 -3.33 5.84 -7.24
CA VAL A 101 -4.57 5.87 -8.02
C VAL A 101 -4.80 7.26 -8.64
N GLN A 102 -4.45 8.33 -7.94
CA GLN A 102 -4.54 9.69 -8.50
C GLN A 102 -3.65 9.89 -9.73
N GLU A 103 -2.42 9.39 -9.71
CA GLU A 103 -1.54 9.46 -10.89
C GLU A 103 -2.07 8.58 -12.04
N PHE A 104 -2.63 7.39 -11.75
CA PHE A 104 -3.29 6.57 -12.78
C PHE A 104 -4.49 7.29 -13.43
N VAL A 105 -5.29 8.02 -12.66
CA VAL A 105 -6.40 8.82 -13.21
C VAL A 105 -5.89 9.88 -14.18
N LYS A 106 -4.76 10.54 -13.86
CA LYS A 106 -4.14 11.52 -14.77
C LYS A 106 -3.71 10.89 -16.09
N VAL A 107 -3.06 9.72 -16.03
CA VAL A 107 -2.66 8.97 -17.24
C VAL A 107 -3.88 8.58 -18.08
N ILE A 108 -4.91 8.02 -17.46
CA ILE A 108 -6.15 7.61 -18.17
C ILE A 108 -6.82 8.82 -18.84
N GLN A 109 -6.83 9.98 -18.16
CA GLN A 109 -7.38 11.22 -18.70
C GLN A 109 -6.56 11.73 -19.88
N ALA A 110 -5.23 11.64 -19.83
CA ALA A 110 -4.36 12.01 -20.95
C ALA A 110 -4.57 11.11 -22.17
N VAL A 111 -4.71 9.79 -21.98
CA VAL A 111 -5.04 8.85 -23.06
C VAL A 111 -6.39 9.19 -23.71
N LYS A 112 -7.40 9.55 -22.90
CA LYS A 112 -8.71 10.00 -23.41
C LYS A 112 -8.63 11.26 -24.28
N GLN A 113 -7.65 12.13 -24.02
CA GLN A 113 -7.41 13.36 -24.77
C GLN A 113 -6.43 13.17 -25.95
N VAL A 114 -6.02 11.92 -26.26
CA VAL A 114 -5.02 11.61 -27.30
C VAL A 114 -3.66 12.29 -27.01
N GLN A 115 -3.34 12.48 -25.73
CA GLN A 115 -2.10 13.08 -25.25
C GLN A 115 -1.21 12.02 -24.57
N THR A 116 -1.15 10.82 -25.14
CA THR A 116 -0.53 9.64 -24.54
C THR A 116 0.99 9.80 -24.40
N PHE A 117 1.67 10.25 -25.43
CA PHE A 117 3.14 10.42 -25.42
C PHE A 117 3.53 11.85 -25.04
N ARG A 118 3.09 12.30 -23.86
CA ARG A 118 3.52 13.58 -23.30
C ARG A 118 4.39 13.35 -22.07
N GLU A 119 5.34 14.25 -21.85
CA GLU A 119 6.22 14.28 -20.67
C GLU A 119 5.44 14.17 -19.33
N GLN A 120 4.21 14.68 -19.28
CA GLN A 120 3.34 14.57 -18.09
C GLN A 120 3.04 13.11 -17.70
N ASN A 121 2.85 12.22 -18.67
CA ASN A 121 2.58 10.80 -18.40
C ASN A 121 3.85 10.06 -17.96
N VAL A 122 5.01 10.46 -18.48
CA VAL A 122 6.32 9.98 -18.00
C VAL A 122 6.48 10.30 -16.52
N LYS A 123 6.25 11.57 -16.14
CA LYS A 123 6.32 12.03 -14.74
C LYS A 123 5.29 11.31 -13.86
N ALA A 124 4.09 11.03 -14.36
CA ALA A 124 3.07 10.29 -13.63
C ALA A 124 3.53 8.85 -13.32
N PHE A 125 4.04 8.11 -14.32
CA PHE A 125 4.55 6.75 -14.10
C PHE A 125 5.78 6.70 -13.18
N GLN A 126 6.69 7.68 -13.26
CA GLN A 126 7.80 7.81 -12.32
C GLN A 126 7.33 8.03 -10.87
N LYS A 127 6.30 8.86 -10.68
CA LYS A 127 5.68 9.05 -9.37
C LYS A 127 5.01 7.78 -8.86
N ILE A 128 4.28 7.05 -9.71
CA ILE A 128 3.68 5.75 -9.35
C ILE A 128 4.76 4.78 -8.88
N ALA A 129 5.87 4.66 -9.62
CA ALA A 129 7.01 3.83 -9.22
C ALA A 129 7.59 4.26 -7.86
N GLY A 130 7.78 5.57 -7.65
CA GLY A 130 8.26 6.11 -6.37
C GLY A 130 7.31 5.83 -5.20
N TYR A 131 6.00 5.97 -5.39
CA TYR A 131 5.02 5.64 -4.34
C TYR A 131 4.99 4.14 -4.04
N LEU A 132 5.07 3.29 -5.07
CA LEU A 132 5.14 1.83 -4.88
C LEU A 132 6.43 1.40 -4.16
N LEU A 133 7.55 2.08 -4.40
CA LEU A 133 8.79 1.86 -3.66
C LEU A 133 8.61 2.18 -2.17
N TRP A 134 7.96 3.31 -1.84
CA TRP A 134 7.65 3.65 -0.45
C TRP A 134 6.69 2.65 0.19
N ILE A 135 5.65 2.21 -0.51
CA ILE A 135 4.74 1.16 -0.03
C ILE A 135 5.52 -0.11 0.29
N PHE A 136 6.43 -0.53 -0.61
CA PHE A 136 7.30 -1.68 -0.41
C PHE A 136 8.16 -1.52 0.85
N LEU A 137 8.91 -0.43 0.99
CA LEU A 137 9.77 -0.18 2.14
C LEU A 137 9.00 -0.18 3.47
N ILE A 138 7.81 0.42 3.49
CA ILE A 138 6.93 0.45 4.66
C ILE A 138 6.37 -0.94 4.95
N SER A 139 6.06 -1.73 3.93
CA SER A 139 5.57 -3.11 4.11
C SER A 139 6.65 -4.09 4.57
N CYS A 140 7.92 -3.76 4.32
CA CYS A 140 9.03 -4.67 4.61
C CYS A 140 9.17 -5.00 6.08
N PHE A 141 8.83 -4.09 6.99
CA PHE A 141 9.00 -4.31 8.42
C PHE A 141 7.64 -4.39 9.10
N THR A 142 7.51 -5.28 10.09
CA THR A 142 6.35 -5.32 10.98
C THR A 142 6.84 -5.50 12.39
N PHE A 143 6.36 -4.65 13.29
CA PHE A 143 6.67 -4.70 14.71
C PHE A 143 5.39 -4.81 15.53
N VAL A 144 5.26 -5.90 16.28
CA VAL A 144 4.15 -6.15 17.18
C VAL A 144 4.69 -6.42 18.57
N ALA A 145 4.24 -5.68 19.58
CA ALA A 145 4.61 -5.93 20.97
C ALA A 145 3.35 -6.20 21.81
N ALA A 146 3.32 -7.34 22.49
CA ALA A 146 2.23 -7.76 23.35
C ALA A 146 2.77 -8.26 24.69
N GLY A 147 2.37 -7.61 25.78
CA GLY A 147 2.88 -7.91 27.13
C GLY A 147 4.42 -7.86 27.19
N ASN A 148 5.03 -9.00 27.56
CA ASN A 148 6.49 -9.16 27.63
C ASN A 148 7.10 -9.79 26.35
N THR A 149 6.30 -9.94 25.29
CA THR A 149 6.73 -10.54 24.02
C THR A 149 6.74 -9.51 22.91
N GLY A 150 7.87 -9.38 22.23
CA GLY A 150 8.03 -8.59 21.01
C GLY A 150 8.19 -9.51 19.81
N HIS A 151 7.47 -9.22 18.74
CA HIS A 151 7.58 -9.87 17.46
C HIS A 151 8.04 -8.86 16.41
N PHE A 152 9.11 -9.21 15.73
CA PHE A 152 9.65 -8.44 14.62
C PHE A 152 9.79 -9.36 13.41
N SER A 153 9.15 -8.98 12.31
CA SER A 153 9.20 -9.74 11.06
C SER A 153 9.56 -8.84 9.90
N PHE A 154 10.27 -9.42 8.94
CA PHE A 154 10.50 -8.84 7.64
C PHE A 154 9.78 -9.64 6.57
N ASP A 155 8.87 -8.99 5.84
CA ASP A 155 8.17 -9.61 4.71
C ASP A 155 8.35 -8.78 3.44
N PHE A 156 8.79 -9.43 2.38
CA PHE A 156 9.05 -8.78 1.11
C PHE A 156 7.88 -9.00 0.16
N SER A 157 7.10 -7.93 -0.06
CA SER A 157 6.05 -7.95 -1.09
C SER A 157 6.66 -7.88 -2.50
N PHE A 158 7.02 -9.04 -3.05
CA PHE A 158 7.48 -9.16 -4.43
C PHE A 158 6.49 -8.58 -5.43
N SER A 159 5.18 -8.69 -5.17
CA SER A 159 4.13 -8.11 -6.02
C SER A 159 4.25 -6.59 -6.13
N THR A 160 4.51 -5.91 -5.00
CA THR A 160 4.71 -4.45 -5.00
C THR A 160 5.96 -4.06 -5.78
N LEU A 161 7.04 -4.84 -5.64
CA LEU A 161 8.30 -4.62 -6.36
C LEU A 161 8.14 -4.78 -7.88
N VAL A 162 7.43 -5.82 -8.31
CA VAL A 162 7.13 -6.04 -9.74
C VAL A 162 6.28 -4.90 -10.32
N LEU A 163 5.27 -4.42 -9.59
CA LEU A 163 4.46 -3.28 -10.02
C LEU A 163 5.27 -1.97 -10.11
N MET A 164 6.19 -1.76 -9.18
CA MET A 164 7.11 -0.62 -9.18
C MET A 164 8.01 -0.66 -10.42
N LEU A 165 8.61 -1.81 -10.72
CA LEU A 165 9.44 -2.00 -11.90
C LEU A 165 8.63 -1.83 -13.20
N ALA A 166 7.43 -2.40 -13.27
CA ALA A 166 6.53 -2.25 -14.42
C ALA A 166 6.17 -0.78 -14.67
N SER A 167 5.94 -0.01 -13.60
CA SER A 167 5.66 1.43 -13.68
C SER A 167 6.87 2.21 -14.20
N TYR A 168 8.08 1.83 -13.78
CA TYR A 168 9.31 2.45 -14.28
C TYR A 168 9.55 2.13 -15.76
N ILE A 169 9.34 0.87 -16.17
CA ILE A 169 9.43 0.46 -17.58
C ILE A 169 8.43 1.24 -18.43
N LEU A 170 7.19 1.40 -17.96
CA LEU A 170 6.18 2.21 -18.65
C LEU A 170 6.61 3.68 -18.76
N ALA A 171 7.25 4.25 -17.74
CA ALA A 171 7.79 5.61 -17.82
C ALA A 171 8.83 5.74 -18.95
N GLU A 172 9.77 4.79 -19.05
CA GLU A 172 10.79 4.80 -20.11
C GLU A 172 10.19 4.59 -21.50
N ILE A 173 9.21 3.69 -21.65
CA ILE A 173 8.49 3.48 -22.93
C ILE A 173 7.80 4.78 -23.37
N PHE A 174 7.12 5.46 -22.45
CA PHE A 174 6.42 6.71 -22.75
C PHE A 174 7.39 7.86 -23.06
N LYS A 175 8.55 7.87 -22.42
CA LYS A 175 9.62 8.85 -22.68
C LYS A 175 10.21 8.69 -24.07
N GLU A 176 10.50 7.45 -24.46
CA GLU A 176 10.97 7.12 -25.80
C GLU A 176 9.91 7.46 -26.86
N GLY A 177 8.64 7.12 -26.60
CA GLY A 177 7.53 7.48 -27.49
C GLY A 177 7.34 9.00 -27.63
N ASN A 178 7.55 9.78 -26.57
CA ASN A 178 7.51 11.25 -26.63
C ASN A 178 8.64 11.80 -27.51
N ARG A 179 9.86 11.25 -27.41
CA ARG A 179 10.99 11.64 -28.26
C ARG A 179 10.69 11.40 -29.74
N LEU A 180 10.21 10.21 -30.08
CA LEU A 180 9.86 9.87 -31.47
C LEU A 180 8.75 10.78 -32.03
N TYR A 181 7.75 11.10 -31.21
CA TYR A 181 6.68 12.02 -31.59
C TYR A 181 7.20 13.45 -31.84
N GLU A 182 8.12 13.95 -31.02
CA GLU A 182 8.76 15.25 -31.22
C GLU A 182 9.60 15.30 -32.50
N GLU A 183 10.37 14.23 -32.79
CA GLU A 183 11.15 14.12 -34.02
C GLU A 183 10.25 14.15 -35.26
N GLU A 184 9.14 13.39 -35.27
CA GLU A 184 8.18 13.40 -36.38
C GLU A 184 7.59 14.80 -36.63
N GLN A 185 7.26 15.55 -35.56
CA GLN A 185 6.74 16.92 -35.69
C GLN A 185 7.75 17.93 -36.25
N LEU A 186 9.06 17.70 -36.08
CA LEU A 186 10.12 18.58 -36.58
C LEU A 186 10.54 18.29 -38.03
N THR A 187 10.11 17.16 -38.58
CA THR A 187 10.54 16.69 -39.91
C THR A 187 9.49 16.95 -41.01
N VAL A 188 8.31 17.46 -40.65
CA VAL A 188 7.23 17.89 -41.56
C VAL A 188 7.30 19.40 -41.80
#